data_AF-A0A382QUF6-F1
#
_entry.id   AF-A0A382QUF6-F1
#
_cell.length_a   1.000
_cell.length_b   1.000
_cell.length_c   1.000
_cell.angle_alpha   90.00
_cell.angle_beta   90.00
_cell.angle_gamma   90.00
#
_symmetry.space_group_name_H-M   'P 1'
#
loop_
_entity.id
_entity.type
_entity.pdbx_description
1 polymer ?
#
loop_
_entity_poly.entity_id
_entity_poly.type
_entity_poly.pdbx_seq_one_letter_code
_entity_poly.pdbx_strand_id
1 'polypeptide(L)'
;MIVIGTTRFSDQTWEENKKWRESNKAGGCAYGLPCKIPVNISKRAKILVIEMNNTHNKVMGVGLVNNAGKRGIYRIYSDHYYNRYIYEGEKRVDREKMVEGEKMVELEKLLFKGKGHMKRGRGITRVSLKKLKKGGLDKYLRGLFDKV
;
A
#
# COMPACT_ATOMS: atom_id res chain seq x y z
N MET A 1 -14.50 7.29 6.75
CA MET A 1 -13.41 8.05 6.08
C MET A 1 -12.36 7.06 5.58
N ILE A 2 -12.01 7.10 4.29
CA ILE A 2 -10.94 6.27 3.71
C ILE A 2 -9.71 7.14 3.50
N VAL A 3 -8.58 6.71 4.06
CA VAL A 3 -7.26 7.32 3.88
C VAL A 3 -6.54 6.61 2.73
N ILE A 4 -5.79 7.36 1.93
CA ILE A 4 -4.94 6.79 0.87
C ILE A 4 -3.50 7.00 1.31
N GLY A 5 -2.74 5.91 1.36
CA GLY A 5 -1.33 5.88 1.73
C GLY A 5 -0.52 5.01 0.79
N THR A 6 0.80 5.06 0.96
CA THR A 6 1.75 4.26 0.20
C THR A 6 2.65 3.47 1.13
N THR A 7 3.01 2.26 0.72
CA THR A 7 4.13 1.49 1.27
C THR A 7 5.16 1.25 0.18
N ARG A 8 6.40 0.93 0.57
CA ARG A 8 7.54 0.83 -0.35
C ARG A 8 8.18 -0.54 -0.20
N PHE A 9 8.43 -1.16 -1.34
CA PHE A 9 9.14 -2.41 -1.48
C PHE A 9 10.38 -2.21 -2.36
N SER A 10 11.47 -2.90 -2.00
CA SER A 10 12.45 -3.38 -2.97
C SER A 10 11.97 -4.72 -3.57
N ASP A 11 12.62 -5.18 -4.63
CA ASP A 11 12.33 -6.49 -5.23
C ASP A 11 12.41 -7.63 -4.20
N GLN A 12 13.42 -7.59 -3.33
CA GLN A 12 13.56 -8.56 -2.25
C GLN A 12 12.33 -8.56 -1.31
N THR A 13 11.99 -7.39 -0.75
CA THR A 13 10.86 -7.31 0.20
C THR A 13 9.52 -7.57 -0.49
N TRP A 14 9.40 -7.29 -1.79
CA TRP A 14 8.21 -7.61 -2.58
C TRP A 14 8.03 -9.12 -2.70
N GLU A 15 9.11 -9.83 -3.04
CA GLU A 15 9.09 -11.28 -3.18
C GLU A 15 8.82 -11.99 -1.85
N GLU A 16 9.45 -11.54 -0.76
CA GLU A 16 9.16 -12.01 0.59
C GLU A 16 7.67 -11.82 0.95
N ASN A 17 7.13 -10.64 0.68
CA ASN A 17 5.72 -10.35 0.93
C ASN A 17 4.79 -11.25 0.11
N LYS A 18 5.07 -11.41 -1.19
CA LYS A 18 4.29 -12.23 -2.10
C LYS A 18 4.27 -13.69 -1.63
N LYS A 19 5.44 -14.28 -1.37
CA LYS A 19 5.58 -15.64 -0.82
C LYS A 19 4.82 -15.79 0.49
N TRP A 20 4.92 -14.81 1.39
CA TRP A 20 4.21 -14.85 2.66
C TRP A 20 2.70 -14.86 2.47
N ARG A 21 2.16 -13.99 1.59
CA ARG A 21 0.71 -13.93 1.29
C ARG A 21 0.20 -15.24 0.70
N GLU A 22 0.93 -15.82 -0.25
CA GLU A 22 0.61 -17.12 -0.86
C GLU A 22 0.61 -18.25 0.17
N SER A 23 1.67 -18.35 0.99
CA SER A 23 1.84 -19.44 1.96
C SER A 23 0.81 -19.38 3.09
N ASN A 24 0.42 -18.18 3.53
CA ASN A 24 -0.52 -17.99 4.64
C ASN A 24 -1.98 -17.89 4.17
N LYS A 25 -2.25 -18.13 2.88
CA LYS A 25 -3.57 -17.97 2.26
C LYS A 25 -4.20 -16.62 2.61
N ALA A 26 -3.38 -15.57 2.67
CA ALA A 26 -3.87 -14.24 2.97
C ALA A 26 -4.76 -13.79 1.80
N GLY A 27 -6.08 -13.77 2.00
CA GLY A 27 -7.06 -13.49 0.95
C GLY A 27 -6.92 -12.10 0.29
N GLY A 28 -6.09 -11.21 0.85
CA GLY A 28 -5.83 -9.88 0.31
C GLY A 28 -4.39 -9.40 0.47
N CYS A 29 -4.16 -8.52 1.43
CA CYS A 29 -2.91 -7.80 1.64
C CYS A 29 -2.38 -7.94 3.07
N ALA A 30 -1.06 -7.86 3.22
CA ALA A 30 -0.40 -7.84 4.51
C ALA A 30 0.84 -6.97 4.45
N TYR A 31 1.04 -6.14 5.47
CA TYR A 31 2.11 -5.17 5.54
C TYR A 31 2.75 -5.22 6.92
N GLY A 32 3.96 -5.75 6.98
CA GLY A 32 4.87 -5.47 8.09
C GLY A 32 5.46 -4.08 7.93
N LEU A 33 5.44 -3.30 9.01
CA LEU A 33 5.96 -1.94 9.04
C LEU A 33 6.89 -1.71 10.25
N PRO A 34 7.91 -0.86 10.10
CA PRO A 34 8.81 -0.49 11.20
C PRO A 34 8.16 0.49 12.20
N CYS A 35 7.05 1.13 11.82
CA CYS A 35 6.35 2.11 12.65
C CYS A 35 4.84 1.94 12.55
N LYS A 36 4.13 2.27 13.63
CA LYS A 36 2.66 2.28 13.65
C LYS A 36 2.12 3.33 12.69
N ILE A 37 0.94 3.07 12.17
CA ILE A 37 0.12 4.09 11.52
C ILE A 37 -0.18 5.20 12.56
N PRO A 38 -0.05 6.49 12.22
CA PRO A 38 -0.23 7.59 13.15
C PRO A 38 -1.57 7.56 13.92
N VAL A 39 -1.52 7.93 15.20
CA VAL A 39 -2.68 7.88 16.14
C VAL A 39 -3.83 8.81 15.76
N ASN A 40 -3.57 9.84 14.95
CA ASN A 40 -4.59 10.77 14.46
C ASN A 40 -5.48 10.16 13.35
N ILE A 41 -5.19 8.94 12.91
CA ILE A 41 -6.07 8.15 12.05
C ILE A 41 -6.86 7.21 12.97
N SER A 42 -8.19 7.31 12.95
CA SER A 42 -9.06 6.42 13.74
C SER A 42 -8.68 4.96 13.53
N LYS A 43 -8.71 4.15 14.60
CA LYS A 43 -8.45 2.70 14.52
C LYS A 43 -9.46 1.96 13.62
N ARG A 44 -10.63 2.56 13.39
CA ARG A 44 -11.67 2.05 12.48
C ARG A 44 -11.54 2.59 11.05
N ALA A 45 -10.53 3.42 10.77
CA ALA A 45 -10.33 3.96 9.45
C ALA A 45 -9.86 2.86 8.49
N LYS A 46 -10.47 2.85 7.30
CA LYS A 46 -10.01 2.07 6.15
C LYS A 46 -8.87 2.82 5.47
N ILE A 47 -7.82 2.09 5.10
CA ILE A 47 -6.64 2.63 4.47
C ILE A 47 -6.39 1.87 3.16
N LEU A 48 -6.45 2.60 2.06
CA LEU A 48 -5.99 2.14 0.76
C LEU A 48 -4.47 2.31 0.71
N VAL A 49 -3.75 1.20 0.62
CA VAL A 49 -2.29 1.17 0.62
C VAL A 49 -1.82 0.87 -0.80
N ILE A 50 -1.21 1.85 -1.44
CA ILE A 50 -0.58 1.70 -2.74
C ILE A 50 0.78 1.04 -2.55
N GLU A 51 0.99 -0.09 -3.21
CA GLU A 51 2.19 -0.92 -3.11
C GLU A 51 3.22 -0.44 -4.14
N MET A 52 4.22 0.32 -3.68
CA MET A 52 5.24 0.87 -4.57
C MET A 52 6.47 -0.05 -4.60
N ASN A 53 6.79 -0.64 -5.74
CA ASN A 53 8.12 -1.21 -5.97
C ASN A 53 9.06 -0.08 -6.41
N ASN A 54 9.98 0.30 -5.52
CA ASN A 54 10.91 1.40 -5.72
C ASN A 54 12.12 1.05 -6.60
N THR A 55 12.44 -0.24 -6.77
CA THR A 55 13.50 -0.69 -7.67
C THR A 55 13.10 -0.42 -9.11
N HIS A 56 11.86 -0.77 -9.47
CA HIS A 56 11.35 -0.60 -10.83
C HIS A 56 10.53 0.68 -11.05
N ASN A 57 10.27 1.45 -9.98
CA ASN A 57 9.34 2.59 -10.01
C ASN A 57 7.94 2.21 -10.51
N LYS A 58 7.43 1.05 -10.05
CA LYS A 58 6.14 0.50 -10.48
C LYS A 58 5.18 0.37 -9.30
N VAL A 59 3.89 0.67 -9.55
CA VAL A 59 2.81 0.30 -8.62
C VAL A 59 2.46 -1.18 -8.82
N MET A 60 2.58 -1.99 -7.78
CA MET A 60 2.34 -3.45 -7.87
C MET A 60 0.91 -3.85 -7.52
N GLY A 61 0.16 -2.95 -6.90
CA GLY A 61 -1.20 -3.19 -6.49
C GLY A 61 -1.67 -2.19 -5.44
N VAL A 62 -2.90 -2.40 -4.98
CA VAL A 62 -3.49 -1.63 -3.89
C VAL A 62 -4.13 -2.61 -2.92
N GLY A 63 -3.78 -2.52 -1.63
CA GLY A 63 -4.45 -3.25 -0.56
C GLY A 63 -5.40 -2.38 0.24
N LEU A 64 -6.41 -2.99 0.84
CA LEU A 64 -7.34 -2.33 1.74
C LEU A 64 -7.18 -2.91 3.15
N VAL A 65 -6.64 -2.12 4.07
CA VAL A 65 -6.45 -2.53 5.48
C VAL A 65 -7.29 -1.67 6.41
N ASN A 66 -7.62 -2.22 7.58
CA ASN A 66 -8.12 -1.43 8.69
C ASN A 66 -6.95 -0.94 9.54
N ASN A 67 -7.08 0.23 10.17
CA ASN A 67 -6.10 0.72 11.15
C ASN A 67 -6.20 -0.01 12.50
N ALA A 68 -6.34 -1.33 12.45
CA ALA A 68 -6.31 -2.23 13.59
C ALA A 68 -5.09 -3.14 13.39
N GLY A 69 -3.96 -2.74 13.97
CA GLY A 69 -2.76 -3.56 13.92
C GLY A 69 -3.04 -4.94 14.53
N LYS A 70 -2.57 -6.00 13.87
CA LYS A 70 -2.71 -7.35 14.41
C LYS A 70 -1.74 -7.60 15.54
N ARG A 71 -2.20 -8.40 16.50
CA ARG A 71 -1.39 -8.94 17.59
C ARG A 71 -0.89 -10.32 17.15
N GLY A 72 0.38 -10.60 17.37
CA GLY A 72 1.02 -11.87 17.01
C GLY A 72 2.42 -11.65 16.45
N ILE A 73 3.20 -12.74 16.38
CA ILE A 73 4.52 -12.75 15.77
C ILE A 73 4.34 -13.15 14.31
N TYR A 74 4.52 -12.17 13.43
CA TYR A 74 4.53 -12.42 11.98
C TYR A 74 5.93 -12.21 11.47
N ARG A 75 6.39 -13.10 10.58
CA ARG A 75 7.69 -13.01 9.92
C ARG A 75 7.46 -12.87 8.42
N ILE A 76 6.99 -11.69 8.01
CA ILE A 76 6.74 -11.39 6.59
C ILE A 76 8.08 -11.19 5.88
N TYR A 77 8.97 -10.40 6.49
CA TYR A 77 10.28 -10.08 5.94
C TYR A 77 11.41 -10.76 6.71
N SER A 78 12.55 -10.99 6.05
CA SER A 78 13.77 -11.47 6.72
C SER A 78 14.29 -10.44 7.73
N ASP A 79 14.23 -9.16 7.37
CA ASP A 79 14.54 -8.08 8.31
C ASP A 79 13.41 -7.89 9.34
N HIS A 80 13.67 -8.38 10.56
CA HIS A 80 12.76 -8.30 11.70
C HIS A 80 12.33 -6.87 12.05
N TYR A 81 13.12 -5.86 11.70
CA TYR A 81 12.78 -4.46 11.94
C TYR A 81 11.48 -4.03 11.23
N TYR A 82 11.20 -4.63 10.06
CA TYR A 82 9.98 -4.41 9.29
C TYR A 82 8.80 -5.24 9.78
N ASN A 83 8.97 -6.19 10.70
CA ASN A 83 7.88 -7.03 11.21
C ASN A 83 7.27 -6.52 12.54
N ARG A 84 7.64 -5.32 12.98
CA ARG A 84 7.23 -4.80 14.31
C ARG A 84 5.76 -4.45 14.41
N TYR A 85 5.15 -4.01 13.32
CA TYR A 85 3.73 -3.70 13.26
C TYR A 85 3.11 -4.32 12.01
N ILE A 86 2.06 -5.11 12.21
CA ILE A 86 1.44 -5.87 11.14
C ILE A 86 0.05 -5.33 10.88
N TYR A 87 -0.22 -5.02 9.62
CA TYR A 87 -1.53 -4.61 9.15
C TYR A 87 -1.90 -5.51 7.98
N GLU A 88 -3.04 -6.18 8.11
CA GLU A 88 -3.56 -7.06 7.07
C GLU A 88 -4.97 -6.64 6.68
N GLY A 89 -5.39 -7.11 5.51
CA GLY A 89 -6.68 -6.82 4.95
C GLY A 89 -7.12 -7.92 4.00
N GLU A 90 -8.41 -8.16 3.96
CA GLU A 90 -9.01 -9.24 3.17
C GLU A 90 -9.10 -8.91 1.68
N LYS A 91 -8.92 -7.64 1.29
CA LYS A 91 -9.00 -7.21 -0.11
C LYS A 91 -7.69 -6.63 -0.61
N ARG A 92 -7.30 -7.04 -1.82
CA ARG A 92 -6.17 -6.49 -2.57
C ARG A 92 -6.47 -6.57 -4.07
N VAL A 93 -6.16 -5.49 -4.79
CA VAL A 93 -6.24 -5.42 -6.24
C VAL A 93 -4.82 -5.44 -6.78
N ASP A 94 -4.50 -6.50 -7.51
CA ASP A 94 -3.24 -6.65 -8.25
C ASP A 94 -3.13 -5.65 -9.39
N ARG A 95 -1.90 -5.26 -9.74
CA ARG A 95 -1.63 -4.34 -10.85
C ARG A 95 -2.36 -4.76 -12.13
N GLU A 96 -2.36 -6.04 -12.44
CA GLU A 96 -2.95 -6.64 -13.65
C GLU A 96 -4.48 -6.44 -13.70
N LYS A 97 -5.13 -6.25 -12.55
CA LYS A 97 -6.57 -5.97 -12.43
C LYS A 97 -6.88 -4.47 -12.36
N MET A 98 -5.85 -3.63 -12.22
CA MET A 98 -6.01 -2.19 -12.29
C MET A 98 -6.13 -1.79 -13.76
N VAL A 99 -7.03 -0.86 -14.09
CA VAL A 99 -7.15 -0.38 -15.48
C VAL A 99 -5.81 0.22 -15.91
N GLU A 100 -5.14 -0.44 -16.85
CA GLU A 100 -3.90 0.03 -17.47
C GLU A 100 -4.22 1.17 -18.45
N GLY A 101 -3.38 2.20 -18.49
CA GLY A 101 -3.58 3.40 -19.31
C GLY A 101 -3.10 4.67 -18.62
N GLU A 102 -3.71 5.81 -18.99
CA GLU A 102 -3.29 7.14 -18.54
C GLU A 102 -3.27 7.28 -17.01
N LYS A 103 -4.23 6.68 -16.29
CA LYS A 103 -4.30 6.76 -14.82
C LYS A 103 -3.12 6.09 -14.12
N MET A 104 -2.69 4.93 -14.62
CA MET A 104 -1.50 4.25 -14.08
C MET A 104 -0.24 5.10 -14.31
N VAL A 105 -0.09 5.65 -15.52
CA VAL A 105 1.04 6.52 -15.87
C VAL A 105 1.06 7.79 -15.02
N GLU A 106 -0.09 8.43 -14.82
CA GLU A 106 -0.25 9.60 -13.95
C GLU A 106 0.11 9.28 -12.49
N LEU A 107 -0.37 8.13 -12.00
CA LEU A 107 -0.11 7.67 -10.64
C LEU A 107 1.39 7.42 -10.42
N GLU A 108 2.05 6.69 -11.32
CA GLU A 108 3.48 6.40 -11.22
C GLU A 108 4.33 7.66 -11.35
N LYS A 109 3.98 8.58 -12.25
CA LYS A 109 4.64 9.89 -12.34
C LYS A 109 4.55 10.64 -11.00
N LEU A 110 3.38 10.68 -10.37
CA LEU A 110 3.14 11.33 -9.07
C LEU A 110 3.94 10.68 -7.94
N LEU A 111 4.02 9.34 -7.93
CA LEU A 111 4.62 8.58 -6.84
C LEU A 111 6.15 8.47 -6.95
N PHE A 112 6.71 8.41 -8.15
CA PHE A 112 8.13 8.10 -8.34
C PHE A 112 8.97 9.26 -8.90
N LYS A 113 8.35 10.28 -9.49
CA LYS A 113 9.05 11.37 -10.19
C LYS A 113 8.65 12.75 -9.68
N GLY A 114 9.48 13.75 -9.99
CA GLY A 114 9.21 15.17 -9.71
C GLY A 114 9.31 15.55 -8.23
N LYS A 115 9.04 16.83 -7.94
CA LYS A 115 9.13 17.38 -6.58
C LYS A 115 8.08 16.76 -5.66
N GLY A 116 8.53 16.20 -4.54
CA GLY A 116 7.65 15.57 -3.56
C GLY A 116 7.14 14.20 -3.98
N HIS A 117 7.89 13.48 -4.81
CA HIS A 117 7.67 12.04 -5.04
C HIS A 117 7.65 11.27 -3.70
N MET A 118 7.02 10.11 -3.72
CA MET A 118 6.75 9.30 -2.53
C MET A 118 7.74 8.12 -2.41
N LYS A 119 8.97 8.19 -2.94
CA LYS A 119 9.93 7.08 -2.81
C LYS A 119 10.54 6.95 -1.42
N ARG A 120 10.45 8.00 -0.60
CA ARG A 120 11.03 8.05 0.75
C ARG A 120 9.94 8.13 1.81
N GLY A 121 10.16 7.43 2.92
CA GLY A 121 9.29 7.43 4.09
C GLY A 121 9.25 6.07 4.77
N ARG A 122 8.77 6.05 6.01
CA ARG A 122 8.73 4.86 6.86
C ARG A 122 7.29 4.42 7.08
N GLY A 123 7.05 3.11 7.03
CA GLY A 123 5.71 2.55 7.17
C GLY A 123 4.75 3.01 6.06
N ILE A 124 3.46 3.04 6.39
CA ILE A 124 2.44 3.60 5.50
C ILE A 124 2.42 5.12 5.64
N THR A 125 2.76 5.82 4.56
CA THR A 125 2.72 7.29 4.52
C THR A 125 1.52 7.78 3.74
N ARG A 126 0.77 8.72 4.32
CA ARG A 126 -0.42 9.32 3.69
C ARG A 126 -0.04 10.11 2.44
N VAL A 127 -0.78 9.90 1.36
CA VAL A 127 -0.73 10.75 0.16
C VAL A 127 -1.69 11.91 0.36
N SER A 128 -1.27 13.14 0.06
CA SER A 128 -2.15 14.30 0.22
C SER A 128 -3.28 14.28 -0.80
N LEU A 129 -4.50 14.61 -0.37
CA LEU A 129 -5.67 14.64 -1.24
C LEU A 129 -5.50 15.64 -2.39
N LYS A 130 -4.81 16.77 -2.16
CA LYS A 130 -4.49 17.74 -3.21
C LYS A 130 -3.70 17.11 -4.36
N LYS A 131 -2.74 16.22 -4.06
CA LYS A 131 -1.98 15.50 -5.08
C LYS A 131 -2.86 14.53 -5.86
N LEU A 132 -3.74 13.80 -5.17
CA LEU A 132 -4.59 12.78 -5.78
C LEU A 132 -5.78 13.33 -6.57
N LYS A 133 -6.30 14.51 -6.21
CA LYS A 133 -7.38 15.16 -6.98
C LYS A 133 -6.93 15.55 -8.38
N LYS A 134 -5.63 15.78 -8.59
CA LYS A 134 -5.08 16.03 -9.93
C LYS A 134 -5.29 14.78 -10.79
N GLY A 135 -6.02 14.94 -11.89
CA GLY A 135 -6.38 13.81 -12.76
C GLY A 135 -7.41 12.85 -12.17
N GLY A 136 -8.06 13.15 -11.04
CA GLY A 136 -9.10 12.27 -10.48
C GLY A 136 -8.60 10.91 -9.96
N LEU A 137 -7.31 10.81 -9.61
CA LEU A 137 -6.71 9.58 -9.07
C LEU A 137 -7.36 9.17 -7.75
N ASP A 138 -7.87 10.11 -6.96
CA ASP A 138 -8.59 9.82 -5.73
C ASP A 138 -9.89 9.02 -5.98
N LYS A 139 -10.67 9.40 -6.99
CA LYS A 139 -11.89 8.68 -7.38
C LYS A 139 -11.54 7.32 -7.95
N TYR A 140 -10.55 7.27 -8.84
CA TYR A 140 -10.07 6.02 -9.43
C TYR A 140 -9.65 5.01 -8.37
N LEU A 141 -8.77 5.38 -7.43
CA LEU A 141 -8.28 4.49 -6.38
C LEU A 141 -9.40 4.00 -5.44
N ARG A 142 -10.40 4.84 -5.17
CA ARG A 142 -11.56 4.46 -4.34
C ARG A 142 -12.45 3.46 -5.06
N GLY A 143 -12.66 3.65 -6.37
CA GLY A 143 -13.49 2.80 -7.20
C GLY A 143 -12.95 1.40 -7.47
N LEU A 144 -11.65 1.15 -7.22
CA LEU A 144 -11.03 -0.17 -7.43
C LEU A 144 -11.68 -1.28 -6.59
N PHE A 145 -12.27 -0.93 -5.44
CA PHE A 145 -12.87 -1.88 -4.51
C PHE A 145 -14.40 -1.88 -4.54
N ASP A 146 -15.02 -1.03 -5.37
CA ASP A 146 -16.47 -1.02 -5.56
C ASP A 146 -16.93 -2.21 -6.44
N LYS A 147 -15.99 -2.86 -7.13
CA LYS A 147 -16.20 -4.00 -8.03
C LYS A 147 -15.66 -5.34 -7.49
N VAL A 148 -15.17 -5.37 -6.24
CA VAL A 148 -14.49 -6.51 -5.60
C VAL A 148 -15.20 -6.92 -4.32
#